data_AF-A0A0P0WBY9-F1
#
_entry.id   AF-A0A0P0WBY9-F1
#
_cell.length_a   1.000
_cell.length_b   1.000
_cell.length_c   1.000
_cell.angle_alpha   90.00
_cell.angle_beta   90.00
_cell.angle_gamma   90.00
#
_symmetry.space_group_name_H-M   'P 1'
#
loop_
_entity.id
_entity.type
_entity.pdbx_description
1 polymer ?
#
loop_
_entity_poly.entity_id
_entity_poly.type
_entity_poly.pdbx_seq_one_letter_code
_entity_poly.pdbx_strand_id
1 'polypeptide(L)'
;IFEYFASVRNPEGEVFMLPADLMRAVVPVFPPSESNIVREGRLRGERNPGELHCAPSEFFMLFDTNGDRLISFAEYIFFVTLLSIPESSFSAAFKMFDVDHSG
;
A
#
# COMPACT_ATOMS: atom_id res chain seq x y z
N ILE A 1 7.39 -5.92 7.09
CA ILE A 1 7.15 -5.35 5.74
C ILE A 1 6.58 -3.95 5.86
N PHE A 2 5.42 -3.75 6.48
CA PHE A 2 4.82 -2.43 6.68
C PHE A 2 5.80 -1.37 7.23
N GLU A 3 6.32 -1.56 8.45
CA GLU A 3 7.25 -0.60 9.08
C GLU A 3 8.53 -0.34 8.27
N TYR A 4 8.96 -1.32 7.46
CA TYR A 4 10.15 -1.20 6.63
C TYR A 4 9.95 -0.19 5.49
N PHE A 5 8.75 -0.18 4.91
CA PHE A 5 8.40 0.69 3.79
C PHE A 5 7.77 2.01 4.22
N ALA A 6 7.17 2.08 5.42
CA ALA A 6 6.56 3.29 5.97
C ALA A 6 7.56 4.47 6.06
N SER A 7 7.17 5.62 5.51
CA SER A 7 7.98 6.85 5.50
C SER A 7 7.50 7.93 6.47
N VAL A 8 6.27 7.81 6.99
CA VAL A 8 5.66 8.80 7.88
C VAL A 8 5.62 8.25 9.31
N ARG A 9 5.97 9.10 10.28
CA ARG A 9 5.83 8.82 11.71
C ARG A 9 5.24 10.03 12.40
N ASN A 10 4.14 9.85 13.12
CA ASN A 10 3.51 10.94 13.88
C ASN A 10 4.25 11.21 15.21
N PRO A 11 3.93 12.31 15.91
CA PRO A 11 4.52 12.63 17.21
C PRO A 11 4.26 11.55 18.28
N GLU A 12 3.14 10.83 18.19
CA GLU A 12 2.80 9.71 19.08
C GLU A 12 3.66 8.46 18.82
N GLY A 13 4.38 8.42 17.71
CA GLY A 13 5.27 7.32 17.32
C GLY A 13 4.60 6.20 16.51
N GLU A 14 3.35 6.40 16.08
CA GLU A 14 2.68 5.56 15.09
C GLU A 14 3.28 5.82 13.71
N VAL A 15 3.31 4.78 12.89
CA VAL A 15 3.93 4.79 11.56
C VAL A 15 2.90 4.57 10.48
N PHE A 16 3.05 5.31 9.40
CA PHE A 16 2.13 5.33 8.28
C PHE A 16 2.88 5.23 6.96
N MET A 17 2.18 4.68 5.97
CA MET A 17 2.62 4.67 4.59
C MET A 17 2.02 5.83 3.81
N LEU A 18 2.80 6.45 2.94
CA LEU A 18 2.27 7.16 1.77
C LEU A 18 1.85 6.13 0.70
N PRO A 19 1.00 6.51 -0.28
CA PRO A 19 0.67 5.63 -1.40
C PRO A 19 1.91 5.09 -2.15
N ALA A 20 2.98 5.89 -2.25
CA ALA A 20 4.25 5.47 -2.83
C ALA A 20 4.98 4.40 -1.99
N ASP A 21 4.85 4.43 -0.65
CA ASP A 21 5.40 3.41 0.25
C ASP A 21 4.70 2.07 0.02
N LEU A 22 3.36 2.11 -0.09
CA LEU A 22 2.56 0.92 -0.38
C LEU A 22 2.99 0.32 -1.72
N MET A 23 3.12 1.13 -2.78
CA MET A 23 3.51 0.61 -4.10
C MET A 23 4.85 -0.12 -4.10
N ARG A 24 5.84 0.39 -3.38
CA ARG A 24 7.11 -0.30 -3.19
C ARG A 24 6.98 -1.59 -2.36
N ALA A 25 6.00 -1.68 -1.48
CA ALA A 25 5.76 -2.86 -0.65
C ALA A 25 5.04 -3.99 -1.40
N VAL A 26 4.08 -3.69 -2.27
CA VAL A 26 3.29 -4.70 -3.01
C VAL A 26 3.80 -4.98 -4.42
N VAL A 27 4.46 -4.03 -5.08
CA VAL A 27 4.94 -4.19 -6.46
C VAL A 27 6.47 -4.32 -6.47
N PRO A 28 7.03 -5.53 -6.71
CA PRO A 28 8.46 -5.83 -6.53
C PRO A 28 9.46 -5.04 -7.40
N VAL A 29 8.95 -4.23 -8.33
CA VAL A 29 9.69 -3.60 -9.44
C VAL A 29 9.24 -2.17 -9.70
N PHE A 30 8.44 -1.57 -8.81
CA PHE A 30 7.86 -0.24 -9.06
C PHE A 30 8.96 0.84 -9.02
N PRO A 31 9.34 1.42 -10.17
CA PRO A 31 10.38 2.43 -10.20
C PRO A 31 9.78 3.81 -9.87
N PRO A 32 10.57 4.75 -9.35
CA PRO A 32 10.21 6.16 -9.33
C PRO A 32 9.90 6.69 -10.71
N SER A 33 9.11 7.75 -10.75
CA SER A 33 9.02 8.60 -11.93
C SER A 33 10.43 9.03 -12.35
N GLU A 34 10.75 8.89 -13.65
CA GLU A 34 12.04 9.26 -14.24
C GLU A 34 13.25 8.39 -13.84
N SER A 35 13.04 7.20 -13.25
CA SER A 35 14.11 6.26 -12.89
C SER A 35 14.31 5.15 -13.94
N ASN A 36 15.56 4.93 -14.37
CA ASN A 36 15.96 3.77 -15.18
C ASN A 36 16.32 2.54 -14.33
N ILE A 37 16.04 2.58 -13.02
CA ILE A 37 16.47 1.56 -12.06
C ILE A 37 15.30 0.62 -11.79
N VAL A 38 15.51 -0.67 -12.04
CA VAL A 38 14.48 -1.73 -11.98
C VAL A 38 14.00 -2.01 -10.55
N ARG A 39 14.76 -1.65 -9.52
CA ARG A 39 14.39 -1.92 -8.14
C ARG A 39 14.84 -0.82 -7.21
N GLU A 40 13.95 -0.48 -6.30
CA GLU A 40 14.21 0.51 -5.28
C GLU A 40 13.54 0.09 -3.97
N GLY A 41 14.36 -0.17 -2.96
CA GLY A 41 13.94 -0.56 -1.62
C GLY A 41 14.74 0.20 -0.56
N ARG A 42 14.54 -0.16 0.73
CA ARG A 42 15.27 0.45 1.87
C ARG A 42 15.96 -0.57 2.79
N LEU A 43 16.95 -1.30 2.29
CA LEU A 43 17.98 -1.95 3.09
C LEU A 43 18.96 -0.87 3.58
N ARG A 44 19.71 -1.13 4.65
CA ARG A 44 20.80 -0.24 5.08
C ARG A 44 21.77 -0.04 3.90
N GLY A 45 21.80 1.18 3.34
CA GLY A 45 22.65 1.55 2.21
C GLY A 45 21.92 1.79 0.88
N GLU A 46 20.61 1.59 0.80
CA GLU A 46 19.85 1.95 -0.41
C GLU A 46 19.62 3.47 -0.53
N ARG A 47 19.55 3.97 -1.78
CA ARG A 47 19.38 5.39 -2.12
C ARG A 47 17.95 5.84 -1.84
N ASN A 48 17.78 7.13 -1.57
CA ASN A 48 16.44 7.71 -1.45
C ASN A 48 15.68 7.51 -2.76
N PRO A 49 14.45 6.97 -2.71
CA PRO A 49 13.65 6.64 -3.88
C PRO A 49 13.32 7.75 -4.88
N GLY A 50 13.77 8.99 -4.64
CA GLY A 50 13.13 10.15 -5.27
C GLY A 50 11.65 10.24 -4.89
N GLU A 51 10.96 11.19 -5.51
CA GLU A 51 9.54 11.45 -5.27
C GLU A 51 8.72 10.81 -6.38
N LEU A 52 7.63 10.13 -6.02
CA LEU A 52 6.77 9.50 -7.01
C LEU A 52 5.87 10.59 -7.63
N HIS A 53 6.24 11.10 -8.80
CA HIS A 53 5.42 12.02 -9.59
C HIS A 53 4.41 11.23 -10.45
N CYS A 54 3.51 10.51 -9.79
CA CYS A 54 2.28 10.07 -10.44
C CYS A 54 1.14 10.98 -9.98
N ALA A 55 0.28 11.37 -10.92
CA ALA A 55 -1.01 11.93 -10.53
C ALA A 55 -1.67 10.93 -9.56
N PRO A 56 -2.33 11.38 -8.48
CA PRO A 56 -3.09 10.50 -7.61
C PRO A 56 -4.05 9.70 -8.50
N SER A 57 -3.73 8.43 -8.75
CA SER A 57 -4.65 7.55 -9.45
C SER A 57 -5.84 7.35 -8.52
N GLU A 58 -7.06 7.37 -9.07
CA GLU A 58 -8.26 7.00 -8.30
C GLU A 58 -8.06 5.63 -7.62
N PHE A 59 -7.30 4.73 -8.27
CA PHE A 59 -6.95 3.43 -7.71
C PHE A 59 -6.15 3.53 -6.41
N PHE A 60 -5.24 4.51 -6.26
CA PHE A 60 -4.46 4.69 -5.04
C PHE A 60 -5.26 5.30 -3.91
N MET A 61 -6.27 6.10 -4.24
CA MET A 61 -7.20 6.62 -3.23
C MET A 61 -8.08 5.54 -2.63
N LEU A 62 -8.25 4.38 -3.28
CA LEU A 62 -9.00 3.26 -2.70
C LEU A 62 -8.34 2.71 -1.43
N PHE A 63 -7.01 2.79 -1.32
CA PHE A 63 -6.28 2.25 -0.18
C PHE A 63 -6.37 3.09 1.09
N ASP A 64 -6.66 4.38 0.92
CA ASP A 64 -6.90 5.36 1.98
C ASP A 64 -8.41 5.40 2.25
N THR A 65 -8.87 4.60 3.20
CA THR A 65 -10.30 4.37 3.44
C THR A 65 -10.95 5.48 4.27
N ASN A 66 -10.14 6.23 5.01
CA ASN A 66 -10.60 7.31 5.87
C ASN A 66 -10.36 8.71 5.26
N GLY A 67 -9.63 8.81 4.14
CA GLY A 67 -9.37 10.03 3.38
C GLY A 67 -8.28 10.93 3.97
N ASP A 68 -7.42 10.41 4.85
CA ASP A 68 -6.37 11.19 5.52
C ASP A 68 -5.05 11.28 4.73
N ARG A 69 -5.02 10.63 3.55
CA ARG A 69 -3.88 10.52 2.61
C ARG A 69 -2.70 9.72 3.16
N LEU A 70 -2.89 9.05 4.28
CA LEU A 70 -1.97 8.09 4.86
C LEU A 70 -2.59 6.70 4.75
N ILE A 71 -1.74 5.70 4.86
CA ILE A 71 -2.16 4.31 4.89
C ILE A 71 -1.68 3.74 6.22
N SER A 72 -2.65 3.47 7.08
CA SER A 72 -2.45 2.82 8.37
C SER A 72 -2.09 1.34 8.19
N PHE A 73 -1.62 0.70 9.26
CA PHE A 73 -1.36 -0.74 9.22
C PHE A 73 -2.63 -1.56 8.92
N ALA A 74 -3.78 -1.11 9.43
CA ALA A 74 -5.07 -1.75 9.21
C ALA A 74 -5.49 -1.71 7.74
N GLU A 75 -5.34 -0.55 7.10
CA GLU A 75 -5.60 -0.40 5.66
C GLU A 75 -4.62 -1.22 4.82
N TYR A 76 -3.32 -1.16 5.14
CA TYR A 76 -2.30 -1.96 4.48
C TYR A 76 -2.64 -3.46 4.52
N ILE A 77 -2.94 -4.02 5.69
CA ILE A 77 -3.17 -5.46 5.82
C ILE A 77 -4.48 -5.89 5.16
N PHE A 78 -5.52 -5.03 5.22
CA PHE A 78 -6.77 -5.27 4.52
C PHE A 78 -6.55 -5.43 3.02
N PHE A 79 -5.86 -4.48 2.40
CA PHE A 79 -5.63 -4.51 0.96
C PHE A 79 -4.65 -5.59 0.51
N VAL A 80 -3.58 -5.85 1.26
CA VAL A 80 -2.68 -6.97 0.96
C VAL A 80 -3.44 -8.30 1.01
N THR A 81 -4.35 -8.46 1.98
CA THR A 81 -5.20 -9.65 2.07
C THR A 81 -6.15 -9.72 0.88
N LEU A 82 -6.79 -8.60 0.52
CA LEU A 82 -7.71 -8.51 -0.61
C LEU A 82 -7.04 -8.89 -1.95
N LEU A 83 -5.86 -8.31 -2.21
CA LEU A 83 -5.06 -8.57 -3.43
C LEU A 83 -4.50 -10.00 -3.48
N SER A 84 -4.43 -10.69 -2.34
CA SER A 84 -3.96 -12.08 -2.26
C SER A 84 -5.07 -13.10 -2.54
N ILE A 85 -6.34 -12.67 -2.63
CA ILE A 85 -7.47 -13.55 -2.95
C ILE A 85 -7.56 -13.69 -4.48
N PRO A 86 -7.49 -14.92 -5.04
CA PRO A 86 -7.73 -15.13 -6.46
C PRO A 86 -9.14 -14.66 -6.84
N GLU A 87 -9.29 -14.07 -8.03
CA GLU A 87 -10.58 -13.57 -8.53
C GLU A 87 -11.69 -14.64 -8.46
N SER A 88 -11.36 -15.88 -8.81
CA SER A 88 -12.28 -17.02 -8.72
C SER A 88 -12.82 -17.30 -7.32
N SER A 89 -12.08 -16.88 -6.29
CA SER A 89 -12.39 -17.10 -4.87
C SER A 89 -12.93 -15.83 -4.20
N PHE A 90 -13.00 -14.71 -4.92
CA PHE A 90 -13.39 -13.43 -4.34
C PHE A 90 -14.81 -13.45 -3.76
N SER A 91 -15.78 -13.97 -4.51
CA SER A 91 -17.17 -14.07 -4.04
C SER A 91 -17.30 -14.95 -2.79
N ALA A 92 -16.50 -16.03 -2.70
CA ALA A 92 -16.50 -16.89 -1.52
C ALA A 92 -15.90 -16.17 -0.31
N ALA A 93 -14.77 -15.49 -0.49
CA ALA A 93 -14.13 -14.72 0.58
C ALA A 93 -15.03 -13.56 1.05
N PHE A 94 -15.67 -12.84 0.14
CA PHE A 94 -16.61 -11.76 0.48
C PHE A 94 -17.75 -12.27 1.38
N LYS A 95 -18.36 -13.40 1.01
CA LYS A 95 -19.41 -14.05 1.81
C LYS A 95 -18.94 -14.54 3.19
N MET A 96 -17.64 -14.77 3.39
CA MET A 96 -17.11 -15.12 4.72
C MET A 96 -17.08 -13.92 5.67
N PHE A 97 -17.06 -12.69 5.14
CA PHE A 97 -17.05 -11.44 5.90
C PHE A 97 -18.41 -10.72 5.91
N ASP A 98 -19.29 -11.03 4.96
CA ASP A 98 -20.66 -10.52 4.85
C ASP A 98 -21.59 -11.20 5.88
N VAL A 99 -21.52 -10.74 7.14
CA VAL A 99 -22.29 -11.30 8.26
C VAL A 99 -23.79 -10.99 8.12
N ASP A 100 -24.16 -9.85 7.55
CA ASP A 100 -25.54 -9.39 7.40
C ASP A 100 -26.17 -9.77 6.06
N HIS A 101 -25.43 -10.48 5.19
CA HIS A 101 -25.87 -10.97 3.89
C HIS A 101 -26.31 -9.83 2.95
N SER A 102 -25.71 -8.65 3.11
CA SER A 102 -26.09 -7.45 2.37
C SER A 102 -25.42 -7.35 0.98
N GLY A 103 -24.44 -8.20 0.70
CA GLY A 103 -23.69 -8.19 -0.55
C GLY A 103 -22.84 -6.93 -0.70
#